data_AF-M4YP81-F1
#
_entry.id   AF-M4YP81-F1
#
_cell.length_a   1.000
_cell.length_b   1.000
_cell.length_c   1.000
_cell.angle_alpha   90.00
_cell.angle_beta   90.00
_cell.angle_gamma   90.00
#
_symmetry.space_group_name_H-M   'P 1'
#
loop_
_entity.id
_entity.type
_entity.pdbx_description
1 polymer ?
#
loop_
_entity_poly.entity_id
_entity_poly.type
_entity_poly.pdbx_seq_one_letter_code
_entity_poly.pdbx_strand_id
1 'polypeptide(L)'
;MVSDNSPKATKRHEKLARSKKQEVENLEVKISMEQSALRHFKDDRAQQCKKLPREERAAFKADTRREVAKRKETIAKLKSEYRTKKAALKKKPEEPRKEAKSAPAKEAPKAEPVPEPKAEPAGEAPAEEVPAEETLSEESAAEEAPSEESSEETPSEEPPKGPSE
;
A
#
# COMPACT_ATOMS: atom_id res chain seq x y z
N MET A 1 -10.00 57.91 3.50
CA MET A 1 -10.12 56.56 2.94
C MET A 1 -9.09 55.68 3.63
N VAL A 2 -9.51 54.88 4.62
CA VAL A 2 -8.61 53.97 5.32
C VAL A 2 -8.46 52.75 4.42
N SER A 3 -7.30 52.58 3.80
CA SER A 3 -7.01 51.41 3.01
C SER A 3 -6.99 50.20 3.94
N ASP A 4 -8.00 49.33 3.83
CA ASP A 4 -8.08 48.02 4.48
C ASP A 4 -6.96 47.11 3.96
N ASN A 5 -5.72 47.39 4.36
CA ASN A 5 -4.57 46.56 4.10
C ASN A 5 -4.45 45.49 5.21
N SER A 6 -5.49 44.66 5.34
CA SER A 6 -5.42 43.43 6.13
C SER A 6 -5.14 42.24 5.21
N PRO A 7 -4.37 41.24 5.67
CA PRO A 7 -3.35 40.60 4.86
C PRO A 7 -3.90 39.50 3.95
N LYS A 8 -3.71 39.62 2.64
CA LYS A 8 -3.93 38.51 1.67
C LYS A 8 -3.13 37.25 2.03
N ALA A 9 -2.03 37.40 2.77
CA ALA A 9 -1.22 36.30 3.27
C ALA A 9 -2.01 35.37 4.22
N THR A 10 -2.83 35.89 5.14
CA THR A 10 -3.50 35.06 6.15
C THR A 10 -4.60 34.18 5.55
N LYS A 11 -5.38 34.68 4.59
CA LYS A 11 -6.41 33.89 3.89
C LYS A 11 -5.83 32.71 3.11
N ARG A 12 -4.67 32.89 2.46
CA ARG A 12 -3.96 31.81 1.76
C ARG A 12 -3.48 30.74 2.74
N HIS A 13 -2.89 31.14 3.87
CA HIS A 13 -2.44 30.21 4.90
C HIS A 13 -3.61 29.45 5.54
N GLU A 14 -4.74 30.11 5.77
CA GLU A 14 -5.95 29.48 6.27
C GLU A 14 -6.52 28.43 5.31
N LYS A 15 -6.60 28.76 4.01
CA LYS A 15 -7.05 27.80 2.98
C LYS A 15 -6.13 26.58 2.92
N LEU A 16 -4.81 26.79 2.99
CA LEU A 16 -3.83 25.70 3.03
C LEU A 16 -3.96 24.84 4.29
N ALA A 17 -4.17 25.45 5.46
CA ALA A 17 -4.36 24.72 6.71
C ALA A 17 -5.64 23.87 6.68
N ARG A 18 -6.74 24.42 6.17
CA ARG A 18 -8.01 23.69 5.96
C ARG A 18 -7.82 22.53 4.98
N SER A 19 -7.14 22.76 3.86
CA SER A 19 -6.84 21.70 2.87
C SER A 19 -6.06 20.54 3.50
N LYS A 20 -5.01 20.84 4.28
CA LYS A 20 -4.20 19.81 4.95
C LYS A 20 -5.01 19.02 5.99
N LYS A 21 -5.93 19.67 6.71
CA LYS A 21 -6.86 18.98 7.63
C LYS A 21 -7.80 18.04 6.86
N GLN A 22 -8.39 18.53 5.78
CA GLN A 22 -9.27 17.75 4.92
C GLN A 22 -8.56 16.54 4.31
N GLU A 23 -7.27 16.65 3.94
CA GLU A 23 -6.48 15.51 3.47
C GLU A 23 -6.36 14.39 4.52
N VAL A 24 -6.19 14.75 5.80
CA VAL A 24 -6.10 13.77 6.90
C VAL A 24 -7.45 13.11 7.15
N GLU A 25 -8.54 13.89 7.13
CA GLU A 25 -9.91 13.35 7.22
C GLU A 25 -10.21 12.40 6.05
N ASN A 26 -9.84 12.79 4.82
CA ASN A 26 -9.99 11.95 3.63
C ASN A 26 -9.23 10.62 3.76
N LEU A 27 -8.03 10.62 4.36
CA LEU A 27 -7.28 9.39 4.62
C LEU A 27 -7.99 8.52 5.66
N GLU A 28 -8.56 9.10 6.71
CA GLU A 28 -9.32 8.38 7.73
C GLU A 28 -10.54 7.68 7.13
N VAL A 29 -11.30 8.40 6.30
CA VAL A 29 -12.44 7.84 5.56
C VAL A 29 -11.99 6.71 4.62
N LYS A 30 -10.91 6.91 3.85
CA LYS A 30 -10.36 5.87 2.97
C LYS A 30 -9.95 4.61 3.72
N ILE A 31 -9.29 4.76 4.87
CA ILE A 31 -8.92 3.61 5.72
C ILE A 31 -10.17 2.86 6.18
N SER A 32 -11.20 3.58 6.63
CA SER A 32 -12.46 2.98 7.08
C SER A 32 -13.15 2.21 5.94
N MET A 33 -13.24 2.82 4.75
CA MET A 33 -13.83 2.19 3.57
C MET A 33 -13.05 0.94 3.13
N GLU A 34 -11.72 0.99 3.13
CA GLU A 34 -10.92 -0.18 2.75
C GLU A 34 -11.04 -1.31 3.78
N GLN A 35 -11.18 -0.96 5.07
CA GLN A 35 -11.42 -1.94 6.12
C GLN A 35 -12.80 -2.60 6.03
N SER A 36 -13.85 -1.86 5.68
CA SER A 36 -15.17 -2.46 5.43
C SER A 36 -15.17 -3.30 4.15
N ALA A 37 -14.58 -2.79 3.06
CA ALA A 37 -14.43 -3.53 1.81
C ALA A 37 -13.65 -4.84 2.00
N LEU A 38 -12.61 -4.86 2.85
CA LEU A 38 -11.88 -6.09 3.18
C LEU A 38 -12.73 -7.11 3.96
N ARG A 39 -13.66 -6.66 4.82
CA ARG A 39 -14.57 -7.56 5.53
C ARG A 39 -15.55 -8.20 4.55
N HIS A 40 -16.24 -7.37 3.77
CA HIS A 40 -17.17 -7.86 2.74
C HIS A 40 -16.48 -8.80 1.75
N PHE A 41 -15.28 -8.45 1.28
CA PHE A 41 -14.51 -9.31 0.38
C PHE A 41 -14.24 -10.70 0.97
N LYS A 42 -13.90 -10.79 2.26
CA LYS A 42 -13.67 -12.08 2.91
C LYS A 42 -14.96 -12.90 3.02
N ASP A 43 -16.06 -12.25 3.37
CA ASP A 43 -17.35 -12.92 3.51
C ASP A 43 -17.83 -13.43 2.15
N ASP A 44 -17.76 -12.60 1.11
CA ASP A 44 -18.12 -12.97 -0.27
C ASP A 44 -17.26 -14.13 -0.78
N ARG A 45 -15.94 -14.06 -0.59
CA ARG A 45 -15.02 -15.14 -0.97
C ARG A 45 -15.31 -16.41 -0.19
N ALA A 46 -15.64 -16.33 1.10
CA ALA A 46 -16.03 -17.51 1.88
C ALA A 46 -17.30 -18.16 1.33
N GLN A 47 -18.29 -17.38 0.91
CA GLN A 47 -19.51 -17.90 0.27
C GLN A 47 -19.23 -18.49 -1.11
N GLN A 48 -18.38 -17.87 -1.93
CA GLN A 48 -17.94 -18.42 -3.22
C GLN A 48 -17.20 -19.74 -3.03
N CYS A 49 -16.31 -19.83 -2.05
CA CYS A 49 -15.56 -21.06 -1.76
C CYS A 49 -16.47 -22.24 -1.40
N LYS A 50 -17.62 -22.00 -0.75
CA LYS A 50 -18.59 -23.06 -0.44
C LYS A 50 -19.27 -23.62 -1.69
N LYS A 51 -19.44 -22.78 -2.72
CA LYS A 51 -20.09 -23.13 -3.99
C LYS A 51 -19.16 -23.86 -4.96
N LEU A 52 -17.84 -23.79 -4.74
CA LEU A 52 -16.84 -24.44 -5.59
C LEU A 52 -16.70 -25.95 -5.27
N PRO A 53 -16.37 -26.77 -6.29
CA PRO A 53 -15.95 -28.17 -6.11
C PRO A 53 -14.76 -28.28 -5.15
N ARG A 54 -14.64 -29.41 -4.44
CA ARG A 54 -13.64 -29.58 -3.36
C ARG A 54 -12.21 -29.40 -3.86
N GLU A 55 -11.97 -29.82 -5.09
CA GLU A 55 -10.70 -29.77 -5.81
C GLU A 55 -10.20 -28.34 -5.98
N GLU A 56 -11.11 -27.39 -6.27
CA GLU A 56 -10.76 -25.99 -6.54
C GLU A 56 -10.70 -25.12 -5.27
N ARG A 57 -11.25 -25.60 -4.14
CA ARG A 57 -11.31 -24.82 -2.89
C ARG A 57 -9.93 -24.45 -2.36
N ALA A 58 -8.93 -25.32 -2.52
CA ALA A 58 -7.58 -25.08 -2.03
C ALA A 58 -6.92 -23.90 -2.78
N ALA A 59 -6.94 -23.95 -4.12
CA ALA A 59 -6.42 -22.90 -4.98
C ALA A 59 -7.15 -21.56 -4.73
N PHE A 60 -8.48 -21.59 -4.69
CA PHE A 60 -9.28 -20.38 -4.44
C PHE A 60 -8.99 -19.74 -3.08
N LYS A 61 -8.79 -20.55 -2.03
CA LYS A 61 -8.40 -20.04 -0.70
C LYS A 61 -6.99 -19.45 -0.72
N ALA A 62 -6.06 -20.02 -1.47
CA ALA A 62 -4.70 -19.48 -1.62
C ALA A 62 -4.72 -18.10 -2.30
N ASP A 63 -5.48 -17.96 -3.40
CA ASP A 63 -5.67 -16.67 -4.08
C ASP A 63 -6.34 -15.64 -3.18
N THR A 64 -7.38 -16.06 -2.45
CA THR A 64 -8.07 -15.21 -1.49
C THR A 64 -7.10 -14.72 -0.40
N ARG A 65 -6.21 -15.58 0.12
CA ARG A 65 -5.19 -15.18 1.10
C ARG A 65 -4.21 -14.16 0.52
N ARG A 66 -3.75 -14.36 -0.72
CA ARG A 66 -2.88 -13.40 -1.43
C ARG A 66 -3.55 -12.03 -1.56
N GLU A 67 -4.80 -11.99 -1.99
CA GLU A 67 -5.53 -10.73 -2.16
C GLU A 67 -5.81 -10.04 -0.82
N VAL A 68 -6.17 -10.81 0.21
CA VAL A 68 -6.31 -10.28 1.58
C VAL A 68 -5.00 -9.68 2.09
N ALA A 69 -3.84 -10.29 1.79
CA ALA A 69 -2.53 -9.74 2.16
C ALA A 69 -2.28 -8.39 1.47
N LYS A 70 -2.50 -8.30 0.15
CA LYS A 70 -2.37 -7.05 -0.61
C LYS A 70 -3.24 -5.92 -0.04
N ARG A 71 -4.51 -6.20 0.25
CA ARG A 71 -5.42 -5.19 0.83
C ARG A 71 -4.99 -4.77 2.23
N LYS A 72 -4.49 -5.71 3.05
CA LYS A 72 -3.91 -5.38 4.37
C LYS A 72 -2.69 -4.47 4.24
N GLU A 73 -1.82 -4.71 3.27
CA GLU A 73 -0.68 -3.84 2.99
C GLU A 73 -1.13 -2.44 2.56
N THR A 74 -2.14 -2.33 1.70
CA THR A 74 -2.74 -1.03 1.32
C THR A 74 -3.28 -0.29 2.54
N ILE A 75 -4.02 -0.96 3.43
CA ILE A 75 -4.50 -0.38 4.68
C ILE A 75 -3.32 0.08 5.56
N ALA A 76 -2.25 -0.71 5.64
CA ALA A 76 -1.07 -0.35 6.42
C ALA A 76 -0.36 0.89 5.85
N LYS A 77 -0.21 0.98 4.53
CA LYS A 77 0.32 2.16 3.82
C LYS A 77 -0.52 3.40 4.13
N LEU A 78 -1.83 3.33 3.93
CA LEU A 78 -2.76 4.43 4.23
C LEU A 78 -2.69 4.85 5.71
N LYS A 79 -2.60 3.89 6.65
CA LYS A 79 -2.44 4.20 8.08
C LYS A 79 -1.11 4.89 8.37
N SER A 80 -0.03 4.51 7.71
CA SER A 80 1.27 5.16 7.86
C SER A 80 1.22 6.61 7.34
N GLU A 81 0.62 6.84 6.17
CA GLU A 81 0.39 8.17 5.60
C GLU A 81 -0.51 9.04 6.48
N TYR A 82 -1.57 8.46 7.03
CA TYR A 82 -2.44 9.16 7.98
C TYR A 82 -1.65 9.62 9.20
N ARG A 83 -0.81 8.74 9.78
CA ARG A 83 0.02 9.07 10.94
C ARG A 83 1.04 10.17 10.62
N THR A 84 1.72 10.09 9.48
CA THR A 84 2.72 11.10 9.08
C THR A 84 2.07 12.45 8.80
N LYS A 85 0.98 12.49 8.04
CA LYS A 85 0.24 13.74 7.76
C LYS A 85 -0.40 14.33 9.02
N LYS A 86 -0.96 13.50 9.90
CA LYS A 86 -1.51 13.95 11.19
C LYS A 86 -0.43 14.50 12.12
N ALA A 87 0.75 13.90 12.14
CA ALA A 87 1.89 14.41 12.89
C ALA A 87 2.39 15.75 12.31
N ALA A 88 2.45 15.89 10.99
CA ALA A 88 2.81 17.13 10.30
C ALA A 88 1.81 18.27 10.54
N LEU A 89 0.53 17.97 10.75
CA LEU A 89 -0.48 18.95 11.17
C LEU A 89 -0.32 19.41 12.63
N LYS A 90 0.13 18.52 13.51
CA LYS A 90 0.34 18.83 14.94
C LYS A 90 1.60 19.63 15.18
N LYS A 91 2.66 19.38 14.41
CA LYS A 91 3.85 20.22 14.41
C LYS A 91 3.47 21.54 13.73
N LYS A 92 3.27 22.62 14.50
CA LYS A 92 3.37 23.98 13.96
C LYS A 92 4.70 24.07 13.20
N PRO A 93 4.79 24.77 12.05
CA PRO A 93 6.07 24.99 11.41
C PRO A 93 6.93 25.80 12.38
N GLU A 94 7.79 25.12 13.12
CA GLU A 94 8.96 25.73 13.70
C GLU A 94 9.81 26.15 12.50
N GLU A 95 9.96 27.45 12.34
CA GLU A 95 10.79 28.05 11.30
C GLU A 95 12.15 27.37 11.27
N PRO A 96 12.73 27.04 10.09
CA PRO A 96 14.16 26.85 10.05
C PRO A 96 14.81 28.18 10.42
N ARG A 97 15.19 28.29 11.70
CA ARG A 97 16.03 29.37 12.22
C ARG A 97 17.28 29.48 11.32
N LYS A 98 17.56 30.71 10.93
CA LYS A 98 18.74 31.15 10.19
C LYS A 98 20.03 30.76 10.93
N GLU A 99 20.69 29.68 10.53
CA GLU A 99 22.11 29.40 10.83
C GLU A 99 22.65 28.54 9.66
N ALA A 100 23.79 28.77 9.03
CA ALA A 100 24.83 29.77 9.14
C ALA A 100 25.66 29.66 7.84
N LYS A 101 25.85 30.76 7.10
CA LYS A 101 27.03 30.98 6.24
C LYS A 101 27.35 32.47 6.22
N SER A 102 27.81 32.97 7.36
CA SER A 102 28.72 34.11 7.39
C SER A 102 30.09 33.64 6.89
N ALA A 103 30.72 34.49 6.09
CA ALA A 103 31.96 34.29 5.33
C ALA A 103 33.21 33.99 6.20
N PRO A 104 34.38 33.73 5.56
CA PRO A 104 35.18 34.88 5.11
C PRO A 104 35.78 34.74 3.71
N ALA A 105 36.09 35.92 3.17
CA ALA A 105 36.77 36.17 1.91
C ALA A 105 38.10 35.40 1.76
N LYS A 106 38.40 34.98 0.53
CA LYS A 106 39.76 34.91 0.00
C LYS A 106 39.75 35.38 -1.45
N GLU A 107 40.62 36.35 -1.70
CA GLU A 107 40.96 36.97 -2.97
C GLU A 107 41.34 35.98 -4.08
N ALA A 108 41.20 36.47 -5.31
CA ALA A 108 41.54 35.88 -6.61
C ALA A 108 43.04 35.49 -6.76
N PRO A 109 43.43 34.76 -7.83
CA PRO A 109 43.60 35.41 -9.15
C PRO A 109 43.24 34.54 -10.39
N LYS A 110 42.51 35.18 -11.32
CA LYS A 110 42.74 35.32 -12.78
C LYS A 110 43.45 34.19 -13.56
N ALA A 111 42.72 33.52 -14.47
CA ALA A 111 43.09 33.26 -15.88
C ALA A 111 41.99 32.46 -16.64
N GLU A 112 41.40 33.07 -17.68
CA GLU A 112 40.82 32.40 -18.86
C GLU A 112 41.95 31.78 -19.73
N PRO A 113 41.74 30.87 -20.72
CA PRO A 113 40.54 30.74 -21.58
C PRO A 113 40.07 29.30 -21.93
N VAL A 114 38.92 29.28 -22.60
CA VAL A 114 38.16 28.17 -23.23
C VAL A 114 38.99 27.41 -24.29
N PRO A 115 38.70 26.12 -24.54
CA PRO A 115 38.16 25.76 -25.85
C PRO A 115 37.00 24.75 -25.78
N GLU A 116 35.89 25.04 -26.48
CA GLU A 116 34.95 24.02 -26.96
C GLU A 116 35.69 23.06 -27.91
N PRO A 117 35.19 21.81 -28.04
CA PRO A 117 34.84 21.38 -29.38
C PRO A 117 33.48 20.66 -29.44
N LYS A 118 32.66 21.08 -30.39
CA LYS A 118 31.57 20.29 -30.97
C LYS A 118 32.14 19.14 -31.81
N ALA A 119 31.59 17.94 -31.65
CA ALA A 119 31.32 16.98 -32.74
C ALA A 119 30.61 15.72 -32.20
N GLU A 120 29.33 15.54 -32.52
CA GLU A 120 28.73 14.21 -32.79
C GLU A 120 29.24 13.71 -34.17
N PRO A 121 28.84 12.56 -34.75
CA PRO A 121 28.16 11.34 -34.25
C PRO A 121 28.86 10.03 -34.66
N ALA A 122 28.58 8.92 -33.97
CA ALA A 122 28.63 7.50 -34.44
C ALA A 122 28.45 6.63 -33.18
N GLY A 123 27.53 5.69 -33.07
CA GLY A 123 27.03 4.77 -34.08
C GLY A 123 27.57 3.38 -33.74
N GLU A 124 26.96 2.69 -32.77
CA GLU A 124 27.03 1.22 -32.67
C GLU A 124 25.95 0.69 -31.71
N ALA A 125 24.89 0.12 -32.27
CA ALA A 125 24.18 -0.99 -31.65
C ALA A 125 24.90 -2.28 -32.09
N PRO A 126 24.96 -3.34 -31.28
CA PRO A 126 23.88 -4.34 -31.38
C PRO A 126 23.63 -5.20 -30.12
N ALA A 127 22.63 -6.09 -30.28
CA ALA A 127 22.48 -7.41 -29.67
C ALA A 127 21.83 -7.55 -28.27
N GLU A 128 20.51 -7.75 -28.31
CA GLU A 128 19.85 -9.03 -27.97
C GLU A 128 20.72 -10.10 -27.27
N GLU A 129 20.38 -10.46 -26.02
CA GLU A 129 20.54 -11.83 -25.51
C GLU A 129 19.45 -12.11 -24.45
N VAL A 130 18.87 -13.31 -24.55
CA VAL A 130 17.70 -13.83 -23.83
C VAL A 130 18.16 -14.71 -22.63
N PRO A 131 17.29 -15.44 -21.90
CA PRO A 131 17.28 -15.50 -20.44
C PRO A 131 18.14 -16.64 -19.84
N ALA A 132 18.67 -16.45 -18.63
CA ALA A 132 19.31 -17.52 -17.87
C ALA A 132 18.42 -18.02 -16.72
N GLU A 133 18.27 -19.34 -16.73
CA GLU A 133 17.51 -20.25 -15.88
C GLU A 133 18.11 -20.42 -14.47
N GLU A 134 17.37 -21.17 -13.64
CA GLU A 134 17.81 -21.90 -12.44
C GLU A 134 18.21 -21.13 -11.17
N THR A 135 17.44 -21.35 -10.10
CA THR A 135 17.88 -22.30 -9.06
C THR A 135 16.68 -22.73 -8.21
N LEU A 136 16.38 -24.03 -8.31
CA LEU A 136 15.60 -24.79 -7.35
C LEU A 136 16.28 -24.74 -5.98
N SER A 137 15.51 -24.45 -4.93
CA SER A 137 15.85 -24.89 -3.57
C SER A 137 14.74 -25.82 -3.10
N GLU A 138 15.06 -27.09 -3.29
CA GLU A 138 14.51 -28.26 -2.62
C GLU A 138 14.94 -28.20 -1.14
N GLU A 139 13.99 -28.04 -0.22
CA GLU A 139 14.21 -28.36 1.20
C GLU A 139 13.04 -29.21 1.70
N SER A 140 13.31 -30.50 1.67
CA SER A 140 12.98 -31.51 2.68
C SER A 140 11.54 -31.66 3.19
N ALA A 141 11.01 -32.81 2.80
CA ALA A 141 9.98 -33.57 3.49
C ALA A 141 10.26 -33.69 5.01
N ALA A 142 9.23 -33.41 5.80
CA ALA A 142 9.00 -34.09 7.07
C ALA A 142 7.63 -34.75 6.97
N GLU A 143 7.72 -36.07 6.86
CA GLU A 143 6.69 -37.09 6.93
C GLU A 143 6.04 -37.06 8.33
N GLU A 144 4.72 -36.90 8.41
CA GLU A 144 3.94 -37.47 9.52
C GLU A 144 2.67 -38.10 8.96
N ALA A 145 2.47 -39.35 9.37
CA ALA A 145 1.51 -40.30 8.86
C ALA A 145 0.04 -39.93 9.15
N PRO A 146 -0.91 -40.51 8.40
CA PRO A 146 -2.34 -40.36 8.66
C PRO A 146 -2.78 -41.28 9.80
N SER A 147 -3.41 -40.74 10.84
CA SER A 147 -4.23 -41.57 11.73
C SER A 147 -5.64 -41.65 11.16
N GLU A 148 -5.98 -42.85 10.68
CA GLU A 148 -7.34 -43.36 10.62
C GLU A 148 -8.03 -43.15 11.97
N GLU A 149 -9.23 -42.59 11.97
CA GLU A 149 -10.33 -43.21 12.71
C GLU A 149 -11.59 -43.05 11.87
N SER A 150 -11.90 -44.14 11.18
CA SER A 150 -13.19 -44.42 10.59
C SER A 150 -14.18 -44.69 11.73
N SER A 151 -15.32 -44.00 11.71
CA SER A 151 -16.55 -44.52 12.31
C SER A 151 -17.68 -44.23 11.33
N GLU A 152 -17.88 -45.24 10.50
CA GLU A 152 -19.07 -45.58 9.76
C GLU A 152 -20.22 -45.86 10.73
N GLU A 153 -21.36 -45.17 10.60
CA GLU A 153 -22.67 -45.83 10.61
C GLU A 153 -23.70 -44.89 9.96
N THR A 154 -24.51 -45.47 9.09
CA THR A 154 -25.48 -44.79 8.22
C THR A 154 -26.92 -44.95 8.80
N PRO A 155 -28.01 -44.80 8.03
CA PRO A 155 -29.08 -43.84 8.27
C PRO A 155 -30.35 -44.45 8.88
N SER A 156 -31.18 -43.66 9.55
CA SER A 156 -32.54 -44.10 9.92
C SER A 156 -33.45 -42.86 9.99
N GLU A 157 -34.21 -42.59 8.93
CA GLU A 157 -35.60 -43.05 8.72
C GLU A 157 -36.61 -42.04 9.29
N GLU A 158 -37.11 -41.19 8.39
CA GLU A 158 -38.38 -40.47 8.50
C GLU A 158 -39.52 -41.40 8.00
N PRO A 159 -40.82 -41.09 8.16
CA PRO A 159 -41.71 -40.92 9.34
C PRO A 159 -42.81 -42.02 9.40
N PRO A 160 -43.88 -41.90 10.24
CA PRO A 160 -45.14 -41.37 9.68
C PRO A 160 -46.07 -40.60 10.64
N LYS A 161 -46.84 -39.69 10.00
CA LYS A 161 -48.25 -39.30 10.23
C LYS A 161 -48.94 -39.58 11.58
N GLY A 162 -49.54 -38.54 12.15
CA GLY A 162 -50.78 -38.64 12.92
C GLY A 162 -51.23 -37.28 13.49
N PRO A 163 -52.49 -36.85 13.29
CA PRO A 163 -53.00 -35.60 13.83
C PRO A 163 -53.37 -35.80 15.30
N SER A 164 -53.26 -34.74 16.11
CA SER A 164 -53.92 -34.69 17.42
C SER A 164 -54.74 -33.41 17.47
N GLU A 165 -55.99 -33.62 17.86
CA GLU A 165 -57.16 -32.72 17.85
C GLU A 165 -56.93 -31.30 18.37
#